data_AF-A0A941ZM86-F1
#
_entry.id   AF-A0A941ZM86-F1
#
_cell.length_a   1.000
_cell.length_b   1.000
_cell.length_c   1.000
_cell.angle_alpha   90.00
_cell.angle_beta   90.00
_cell.angle_gamma   90.00
#
_symmetry.space_group_name_H-M   'P 1'
#
loop_
_entity.id
_entity.type
_entity.pdbx_description
1 polymer ?
#
loop_
_entity_poly.entity_id
_entity_poly.type
_entity_poly.pdbx_seq_one_letter_code
_entity_poly.pdbx_strand_id
1 'polypeptide(L)'
;MTEKVTVLRIILMTPSGQRKVVCELSKPFGNRHGREVKLNIGARHSLAVAERKLMLLLTVAPDGAATWTLPARREAIETAHQQLRELIEGGSDAMIPVKRAGSGSTEKSCKVVVSGVHHPTATPYGEPRVEAHTITVPRSLLVKRDGISYAPRWLIARTLHQRIFEGRAWPTRIEGATWLQATEVWREFWEPMLPEIALLEKEDEHASKARLERIEIAKARQRRAEEEQAALVAAARAAQLRRDKAHQKHLDQLETIHVDQVEWDAWVGPRRKQTKETFEAQNCTIKFSGDRAYIVFSDGTELIKARRNIRFSERRT
;
A
#
# COMPACT_ATOMS: atom_id res chain seq x y z
N MET A 1 15.46 19.53 10.13
CA MET A 1 15.30 18.23 9.43
C MET A 1 15.37 18.41 7.92
N THR A 2 14.89 19.54 7.41
CA THR A 2 14.97 19.95 5.99
C THR A 2 16.40 20.12 5.45
N GLU A 3 17.38 20.46 6.28
CA GLU A 3 18.80 20.58 5.87
C GLU A 3 19.42 19.26 5.39
N LYS A 4 18.83 18.12 5.74
CA LYS A 4 19.25 16.80 5.24
C LYS A 4 18.48 16.39 3.98
N VAL A 5 17.45 17.15 3.59
CA VAL A 5 16.65 16.81 2.42
C VAL A 5 17.35 17.30 1.15
N THR A 6 17.84 16.36 0.36
CA THR A 6 18.58 16.63 -0.86
C THR A 6 17.67 16.73 -2.08
N VAL A 7 16.54 16.02 -2.05
CA VAL A 7 15.57 15.90 -3.14
C VAL A 7 14.15 15.89 -2.58
N LEU A 8 13.23 16.58 -3.25
CA LEU A 8 11.78 16.48 -3.02
C LEU A 8 11.10 15.93 -4.27
N ARG A 9 10.39 14.80 -4.13
CA ARG A 9 9.62 14.17 -5.21
C ARG A 9 8.13 14.37 -4.99
N ILE A 10 7.42 14.79 -6.03
CA ILE A 10 5.96 14.73 -6.06
C ILE A 10 5.56 13.43 -6.77
N ILE A 11 4.78 12.62 -6.07
CA ILE A 11 4.36 11.30 -6.52
C ILE A 11 2.84 11.30 -6.67
N LEU A 12 2.35 10.97 -7.87
CA LEU A 12 0.96 10.65 -8.08
C LEU A 12 0.73 9.16 -7.81
N MET A 13 -0.37 8.84 -7.13
CA MET A 13 -0.74 7.48 -6.75
C MET A 13 -2.15 7.15 -7.23
N THR A 14 -2.29 6.07 -8.00
CA THR A 14 -3.58 5.60 -8.51
C THR A 14 -4.34 4.79 -7.45
N PRO A 15 -5.66 4.56 -7.61
CA PRO A 15 -6.44 3.71 -6.71
C PRO A 15 -5.93 2.27 -6.59
N SER A 16 -5.35 1.71 -7.66
CA SER A 16 -4.75 0.37 -7.61
C SER A 16 -3.38 0.34 -6.89
N GLY A 17 -2.85 1.52 -6.53
CA GLY A 17 -1.60 1.67 -5.79
C GLY A 17 -0.37 1.88 -6.68
N GLN A 18 -0.54 2.09 -7.99
CA GLN A 18 0.59 2.48 -8.85
C GLN A 18 1.09 3.87 -8.45
N ARG A 19 2.41 4.06 -8.50
CA ARG A 19 3.07 5.30 -8.10
C ARG A 19 3.94 5.80 -9.25
N LYS A 20 3.84 7.08 -9.57
CA LYS A 20 4.68 7.74 -10.56
C LYS A 20 5.22 9.05 -10.02
N VAL A 21 6.53 9.22 -10.12
CA VAL A 21 7.19 10.50 -9.84
C VAL A 21 6.89 11.42 -11.01
N VAL A 22 6.16 12.51 -10.75
CA VAL A 22 5.79 13.50 -11.78
C VAL A 22 6.62 14.77 -11.71
N CYS A 23 7.29 15.00 -10.59
CA CYS A 23 8.20 16.10 -10.41
C CYS A 23 9.29 15.72 -9.41
N GLU A 24 10.51 16.16 -9.70
CA GLU A 24 11.65 16.04 -8.79
C GLU A 24 12.35 17.39 -8.67
N LEU A 25 12.50 17.86 -7.44
CA LEU A 25 13.17 19.10 -7.10
C LEU A 25 14.50 18.79 -6.42
N SER A 26 15.59 19.16 -7.06
CA SER A 26 16.94 19.09 -6.47
C SER A 26 17.18 20.28 -5.55
N LYS A 27 17.72 20.02 -4.34
CA LYS A 27 17.94 21.05 -3.31
C LYS A 27 16.68 21.91 -3.06
N PRO A 28 15.55 21.26 -2.70
CA PRO A 28 14.26 21.93 -2.56
C PRO A 28 14.23 22.91 -1.40
N PHE A 29 15.18 22.82 -0.46
CA PHE A 29 15.25 23.69 0.69
C PHE A 29 16.48 24.59 0.66
N GLY A 30 16.26 25.89 0.84
CA GLY A 30 17.28 26.90 1.02
C GLY A 30 17.44 27.30 2.48
N ASN A 31 17.89 28.55 2.70
CA ASN A 31 18.18 29.07 4.03
C ASN A 31 16.97 28.99 4.97
N ARG A 32 17.28 28.74 6.24
CA ARG A 32 16.33 28.72 7.34
C ARG A 32 16.38 30.04 8.11
N HIS A 33 15.22 30.59 8.43
CA HIS A 33 15.08 31.76 9.29
C HIS A 33 14.07 31.46 10.39
N GLY A 34 14.58 31.20 11.60
CA GLY A 34 13.77 30.81 12.75
C GLY A 34 13.01 29.49 12.52
N ARG A 35 11.68 29.58 12.44
CA ARG A 35 10.77 28.44 12.21
C ARG A 35 10.35 28.27 10.74
N GLU A 36 10.84 29.13 9.86
CA GLU A 36 10.56 29.09 8.44
C GLU A 36 11.77 28.60 7.65
N VAL A 37 11.49 27.89 6.56
CA VAL A 37 12.47 27.40 5.59
C VAL A 37 12.11 27.94 4.22
N LYS A 38 13.11 28.30 3.41
CA LYS A 38 12.88 28.60 1.99
C LYS A 38 12.63 27.31 1.22
N LEU A 39 11.45 27.18 0.64
CA LEU A 39 11.09 26.12 -0.29
C LEU A 39 11.27 26.65 -1.73
N ASN A 40 12.16 26.01 -2.48
CA ASN A 40 12.41 26.29 -3.88
C ASN A 40 11.45 25.44 -4.72
N ILE A 41 10.55 26.09 -5.45
CA ILE A 41 9.56 25.46 -6.32
C ILE A 41 9.82 25.88 -7.76
N GLY A 42 10.06 24.90 -8.63
CA GLY A 42 10.47 25.18 -10.01
C GLY A 42 11.79 25.94 -10.09
N ALA A 43 12.05 26.57 -11.23
CA ALA A 43 13.33 27.24 -11.48
C ALA A 43 13.43 28.67 -10.87
N ARG A 44 12.29 29.27 -10.50
CA ARG A 44 12.22 30.73 -10.23
C ARG A 44 11.55 31.11 -8.91
N HIS A 45 10.92 30.17 -8.20
CA HIS A 45 10.16 30.50 -7.00
C HIS A 45 10.89 30.00 -5.75
N SER A 46 11.16 30.91 -4.83
CA SER A 46 11.71 30.61 -3.51
C SER A 46 10.80 31.24 -2.47
N LEU A 47 10.18 30.41 -1.64
CA LEU A 47 9.06 30.82 -0.78
C LEU A 47 9.35 30.43 0.67
N ALA A 48 9.24 31.36 1.61
CA ALA A 48 9.32 31.08 3.03
C ALA A 48 8.05 30.39 3.53
N VAL A 49 8.22 29.19 4.09
CA VAL A 49 7.12 28.38 4.62
C VAL A 49 7.47 27.85 6.01
N ALA A 50 6.46 27.72 6.86
CA ALA A 50 6.65 27.18 8.21
C ALA A 50 7.11 25.71 8.17
N GLU A 51 8.34 25.43 8.62
CA GLU A 51 8.99 24.11 8.49
C GLU A 51 8.10 23.00 9.06
N ARG A 52 7.58 23.18 10.29
CA ARG A 52 6.75 22.16 10.94
C ARG A 52 5.51 21.79 10.15
N LYS A 53 4.81 22.79 9.60
CA LYS A 53 3.57 22.53 8.86
C LYS A 53 3.86 21.90 7.51
N LEU A 54 4.91 22.34 6.83
CA LEU A 54 5.35 21.71 5.58
C LEU A 54 5.73 20.24 5.81
N MET A 55 6.45 19.94 6.89
CA MET A 55 6.87 18.57 7.21
C MET A 55 5.70 17.63 7.51
N LEU A 56 4.50 18.13 7.82
CA LEU A 56 3.29 17.29 7.94
C LEU A 56 2.75 16.84 6.58
N LEU A 57 3.11 17.53 5.50
CA LEU A 57 2.71 17.19 4.14
C LEU A 57 3.69 16.21 3.48
N LEU A 58 4.90 16.06 4.04
CA LEU A 58 6.00 15.34 3.43
C LEU A 58 6.32 14.07 4.22
N THR A 59 6.63 12.99 3.50
CA THR A 59 7.30 11.83 4.07
C THR A 59 8.79 11.95 3.80
N VAL A 60 9.63 11.85 4.83
CA VAL A 60 11.09 11.94 4.68
C VAL A 60 11.72 10.58 4.94
N ALA A 61 12.41 10.07 3.94
CA ALA A 61 13.14 8.82 4.00
C ALA A 61 14.52 9.00 4.70
N PRO A 62 15.12 7.91 5.22
CA PRO A 62 16.40 7.96 5.93
C PRO A 62 17.57 8.48 5.09
N ASP A 63 17.48 8.32 3.77
CA ASP A 63 18.46 8.78 2.78
C ASP A 63 18.38 10.30 2.49
N GLY A 64 17.43 10.99 3.12
CA GLY A 64 17.21 12.42 2.89
C GLY A 64 16.33 12.73 1.66
N ALA A 65 15.67 11.74 1.05
CA ALA A 65 14.64 12.02 0.07
C ALA A 65 13.32 12.39 0.77
N ALA A 66 12.72 13.53 0.42
CA ALA A 66 11.36 13.87 0.80
C ALA A 66 10.38 13.52 -0.32
N THR A 67 9.20 13.04 0.02
CA THR A 67 8.13 12.76 -0.93
C THR A 67 6.83 13.44 -0.51
N TRP A 68 6.16 14.05 -1.47
CA TRP A 68 4.78 14.49 -1.36
C TRP A 68 3.92 13.58 -2.23
N THR A 69 3.21 12.64 -1.59
CA THR A 69 2.36 11.69 -2.31
C THR A 69 0.93 12.21 -2.38
N LEU A 70 0.40 12.28 -3.60
CA LEU A 70 -0.94 12.78 -3.90
C LEU A 70 -1.72 11.70 -4.65
N PRO A 71 -3.02 11.54 -4.40
CA PRO A 71 -3.88 10.77 -5.30
C PRO A 71 -3.81 11.33 -6.73
N ALA A 72 -3.78 10.45 -7.73
CA ALA A 72 -3.78 10.80 -9.14
C ALA A 72 -5.17 11.30 -9.58
N ARG A 73 -5.56 12.50 -9.12
CA ARG A 73 -6.81 13.19 -9.48
C ARG A 73 -6.62 14.70 -9.40
N ARG A 74 -7.37 15.44 -10.20
CA ARG A 74 -7.24 16.90 -10.29
C ARG A 74 -7.45 17.59 -8.95
N GLU A 75 -8.48 17.18 -8.20
CA GLU A 75 -8.85 17.79 -6.92
C GLU A 75 -7.74 17.64 -5.88
N ALA A 76 -6.94 16.57 -5.94
CA ALA A 76 -5.82 16.36 -5.03
C ALA A 76 -4.68 17.35 -5.28
N ILE A 77 -4.41 17.66 -6.56
CA ILE A 77 -3.40 18.65 -6.94
C ILE A 77 -3.88 20.06 -6.56
N GLU A 78 -5.14 20.39 -6.80
CA GLU A 78 -5.75 21.65 -6.37
C GLU A 78 -5.72 21.80 -4.85
N THR A 79 -6.01 20.72 -4.11
CA THR A 79 -5.92 20.70 -2.64
C THR A 79 -4.48 20.92 -2.17
N ALA A 80 -3.49 20.28 -2.82
CA ALA A 80 -2.08 20.44 -2.46
C ALA A 80 -1.60 21.89 -2.70
N HIS A 81 -2.00 22.50 -3.81
CA HIS A 81 -1.73 23.91 -4.09
C HIS A 81 -2.39 24.83 -3.06
N GLN A 82 -3.64 24.57 -2.70
CA GLN A 82 -4.35 25.33 -1.68
C GLN A 82 -3.69 25.21 -0.29
N GLN A 83 -3.26 24.01 0.10
CA GLN A 83 -2.49 23.81 1.33
C GLN A 83 -1.19 24.62 1.32
N LEU A 84 -0.43 24.58 0.22
CA LEU A 84 0.78 25.37 0.07
C LEU A 84 0.49 26.87 0.16
N ARG A 85 -0.60 27.33 -0.48
CA ARG A 85 -1.05 28.73 -0.41
C ARG A 85 -1.31 29.16 1.03
N GLU A 86 -2.03 28.36 1.81
CA GLU A 86 -2.31 28.66 3.21
C GLU A 86 -1.04 28.71 4.07
N LEU A 87 -0.04 27.88 3.76
CA LEU A 87 1.27 27.94 4.43
C LEU A 87 1.98 29.25 4.17
N ILE A 88 1.95 29.73 2.93
CA ILE A 88 2.62 30.97 2.50
C ILE A 88 1.88 32.19 3.04
N GLU A 89 0.54 32.24 2.91
CA GLU A 89 -0.30 33.34 3.41
C GLU A 89 -0.23 33.45 4.95
N GLY A 90 0.01 32.33 5.64
CA GLY A 90 0.29 32.30 7.07
C GLY A 90 1.72 32.70 7.45
N GLY A 91 2.67 32.71 6.50
CA GLY A 91 4.09 32.93 6.72
C GLY A 91 4.55 34.37 6.43
N SER A 92 5.86 34.59 6.58
CA SER A 92 6.50 35.91 6.42
C SER A 92 6.45 36.48 5.00
N ASP A 93 6.41 35.60 3.99
CA ASP A 93 6.40 35.97 2.56
C ASP A 93 5.02 36.34 2.03
N ALA A 94 3.98 36.26 2.86
CA ALA A 94 2.67 36.76 2.50
C ALA A 94 2.70 38.26 2.18
N MET A 95 1.89 38.67 1.21
CA MET A 95 1.73 40.06 0.81
C MET A 95 0.44 40.60 1.41
N ILE A 96 0.52 41.74 2.10
CA ILE A 96 -0.64 42.37 2.73
C ILE A 96 -1.09 43.55 1.85
N PRO A 97 -2.38 43.66 1.50
CA PRO A 97 -2.92 44.81 0.79
C PRO A 97 -2.84 46.05 1.68
N VAL A 98 -2.35 47.15 1.12
CA VAL A 98 -2.18 48.41 1.83
C VAL A 98 -2.74 49.57 1.01
N LYS A 99 -3.32 50.56 1.70
CA LYS A 99 -3.80 51.80 1.06
C LYS A 99 -2.77 52.89 1.24
N ARG A 100 -2.46 53.63 0.18
CA ARG A 100 -1.54 54.76 0.28
C ARG A 100 -2.19 55.88 1.11
N ALA A 101 -1.49 56.34 2.14
CA ALA A 101 -1.95 57.37 3.09
C ALA A 101 -1.26 58.72 2.89
N GLY A 102 -0.12 58.75 2.19
CA GLY A 102 0.62 59.98 1.91
C GLY A 102 2.10 59.75 1.63
N SER A 103 2.85 60.85 1.57
CA SER A 103 4.31 60.83 1.45
C SER A 103 4.97 60.46 2.78
N GLY A 104 6.11 59.76 2.70
CA GLY A 104 6.96 59.50 3.87
C GLY A 104 7.91 60.67 4.13
N SER A 105 8.81 60.52 5.11
CA SER A 105 9.81 61.54 5.44
C SER A 105 10.87 61.76 4.35
N THR A 106 11.00 60.79 3.44
CA THR A 106 11.87 60.87 2.25
C THR A 106 11.08 60.48 1.00
N GLU A 107 11.53 60.93 -0.17
CA GLU A 107 10.93 60.57 -1.47
C GLU A 107 10.90 59.06 -1.72
N LYS A 108 11.87 58.33 -1.16
CA LYS A 108 11.99 56.86 -1.26
C LYS A 108 11.01 56.10 -0.37
N SER A 109 10.25 56.80 0.45
CA SER A 109 9.28 56.23 1.39
C SER A 109 7.86 56.76 1.14
N CYS A 110 6.87 56.03 1.62
CA CYS A 110 5.48 56.48 1.66
C CYS A 110 4.79 55.98 2.93
N LYS A 111 3.73 56.70 3.32
CA LYS A 111 2.83 56.25 4.37
C LYS A 111 1.78 55.35 3.76
N VAL A 112 1.50 54.22 4.40
CA VAL A 112 0.47 53.28 4.01
C VAL A 112 -0.38 52.90 5.22
N VAL A 113 -1.68 52.73 5.01
CA VAL A 113 -2.60 52.18 5.99
C VAL A 113 -2.64 50.66 5.81
N VAL A 114 -2.41 49.95 6.92
CA VAL A 114 -2.63 48.52 7.06
C VAL A 114 -3.86 48.33 7.94
N SER A 115 -4.85 47.60 7.47
CA SER A 115 -6.08 47.29 8.21
C SER A 115 -6.06 45.85 8.73
N GLY A 116 -6.94 45.53 9.67
CA GLY A 116 -7.15 44.16 10.11
C GLY A 116 -5.99 43.58 10.91
N VAL A 117 -5.29 44.42 11.69
CA VAL A 117 -4.19 43.99 12.55
C VAL A 117 -4.76 43.50 13.86
N HIS A 118 -4.57 42.21 14.13
CA HIS A 118 -4.96 41.58 15.39
C HIS A 118 -3.86 41.77 16.42
N HIS A 119 -4.21 42.47 17.50
CA HIS A 119 -3.32 42.72 18.62
C HIS A 119 -3.20 41.50 19.54
N PRO A 120 -2.02 41.28 20.14
CA PRO A 120 -1.84 40.26 21.17
C PRO A 120 -2.67 40.61 22.40
N THR A 121 -3.42 39.64 22.93
CA THR A 121 -4.26 39.83 24.10
C THR A 121 -3.40 39.76 25.37
N ALA A 122 -3.67 40.64 26.34
CA ALA A 122 -2.95 40.64 27.62
C ALA A 122 -3.24 39.39 28.48
N THR A 123 -4.38 38.73 28.21
CA THR A 123 -4.82 37.51 28.87
C THR A 123 -5.34 36.51 27.84
N PRO A 124 -5.32 35.20 28.14
CA PRO A 124 -5.87 34.17 27.24
C PRO A 124 -7.40 34.26 27.03
N TYR A 125 -8.11 35.04 27.85
CA TYR A 125 -9.55 35.33 27.73
C TYR A 125 -9.83 36.74 27.21
N GLY A 126 -8.80 37.51 26.87
CA GLY A 126 -8.96 38.86 26.35
C GLY A 126 -9.58 38.84 24.96
N GLU A 127 -10.44 39.81 24.66
CA GLU A 127 -11.00 39.96 23.32
C GLU A 127 -9.90 40.44 22.35
N PRO A 128 -9.72 39.77 21.20
CA PRO A 128 -8.77 40.20 20.18
C PRO A 128 -9.21 41.55 19.61
N ARG A 129 -8.34 42.57 19.73
CA ARG A 129 -8.56 43.87 19.12
C ARG A 129 -8.06 43.88 17.68
N VAL A 130 -8.92 44.31 16.78
CA VAL A 130 -8.61 44.46 15.35
C VAL A 130 -8.53 45.95 15.03
N GLU A 131 -7.37 46.41 14.58
CA GLU A 131 -7.11 47.83 14.35
C GLU A 131 -6.49 48.10 12.97
N ALA A 132 -6.50 49.37 12.58
CA ALA A 132 -5.80 49.88 11.41
C ALA A 132 -4.66 50.82 11.83
N HIS A 133 -3.50 50.66 11.20
CA HIS A 133 -2.29 51.42 11.51
C HIS A 133 -1.74 52.09 10.27
N THR A 134 -1.30 53.34 10.41
CA THR A 134 -0.55 54.03 9.37
C THR A 134 0.94 53.88 9.63
N ILE A 135 1.65 53.19 8.74
CA ILE A 135 3.08 52.97 8.84
C ILE A 135 3.83 53.58 7.66
N THR A 136 5.11 53.89 7.84
CA THR A 136 5.99 54.35 6.75
C THR A 136 6.79 53.18 6.21
N VAL A 137 6.74 52.93 4.91
CA VAL A 137 7.44 51.83 4.24
C VAL A 137 8.27 52.34 3.06
N PRO A 138 9.38 51.64 2.70
CA PRO A 138 10.12 51.93 1.47
C PRO A 138 9.27 51.64 0.23
N ARG A 139 9.26 52.55 -0.74
CA ARG A 139 8.50 52.39 -1.99
C ARG A 139 8.98 51.19 -2.81
N SER A 140 10.27 50.86 -2.75
CA SER A 140 10.86 49.73 -3.47
C SER A 140 10.38 48.36 -2.98
N LEU A 141 9.79 48.29 -1.79
CA LEU A 141 9.22 47.06 -1.23
C LEU A 141 7.72 46.95 -1.47
N LEU A 142 7.10 47.95 -2.11
CA LEU A 142 5.69 47.89 -2.50
C LEU A 142 5.56 47.24 -3.88
N VAL A 143 4.66 46.27 -3.96
CA VAL A 143 4.28 45.62 -5.22
C VAL A 143 2.88 46.09 -5.59
N LYS A 144 2.70 46.59 -6.81
CA LYS A 144 1.38 46.97 -7.33
C LYS A 144 0.87 45.88 -8.27
N ARG A 145 -0.32 45.34 -7.98
CA ARG A 145 -0.99 44.32 -8.80
C ARG A 145 -2.48 44.61 -8.82
N ASP A 146 -3.07 44.65 -10.01
CA ASP A 146 -4.50 44.90 -10.23
C ASP A 146 -5.01 46.18 -9.53
N GLY A 147 -4.19 47.24 -9.57
CA GLY A 147 -4.51 48.53 -8.95
C GLY A 147 -4.30 48.60 -7.42
N ILE A 148 -4.10 47.46 -6.75
CA ILE A 148 -3.88 47.37 -5.30
C ILE A 148 -2.37 47.38 -5.02
N SER A 149 -1.98 48.10 -3.96
CA SER A 149 -0.59 48.07 -3.47
C SER A 149 -0.45 47.05 -2.35
N TYR A 150 0.64 46.31 -2.36
CA TYR A 150 0.92 45.28 -1.37
C TYR A 150 2.29 45.51 -0.74
N ALA A 151 2.42 45.19 0.55
CA ALA A 151 3.70 45.17 1.24
C ALA A 151 3.95 43.78 1.87
N PRO A 152 5.21 43.33 1.97
CA PRO A 152 5.52 42.07 2.63
C PRO A 152 5.09 42.06 4.09
N ARG A 153 4.53 40.93 4.54
CA ARG A 153 4.05 40.76 5.92
C ARG A 153 5.15 40.95 6.93
N TRP A 154 6.35 40.40 6.68
CA TRP A 154 7.49 40.56 7.60
C TRP A 154 7.82 42.04 7.85
N LEU A 155 7.72 42.90 6.83
CA LEU A 155 8.02 44.33 6.93
C LEU A 155 6.99 45.02 7.81
N ILE A 156 5.71 44.74 7.57
CA ILE A 156 4.60 45.28 8.37
C ILE A 156 4.72 44.80 9.81
N ALA A 157 4.85 43.50 10.03
CA ALA A 157 4.93 42.91 11.35
C ALA A 157 6.10 43.48 12.15
N ARG A 158 7.28 43.62 11.52
CA ARG A 158 8.46 44.24 12.15
C ARG A 158 8.21 45.72 12.48
N THR A 159 7.59 46.47 11.58
CA THR A 159 7.32 47.90 11.79
C THR A 159 6.32 48.12 12.92
N LEU A 160 5.26 47.31 12.98
CA LEU A 160 4.29 47.33 14.07
C LEU A 160 4.93 46.94 15.40
N HIS A 161 5.70 45.85 15.41
CA HIS A 161 6.44 45.40 16.59
C HIS A 161 7.31 46.52 17.17
N GLN A 162 8.08 47.18 16.32
CA GLN A 162 9.02 48.22 16.77
C GLN A 162 8.35 49.54 17.15
N ARG A 163 7.35 49.99 16.38
CA ARG A 163 6.83 51.38 16.48
C ARG A 163 5.49 51.49 17.19
N ILE A 164 4.64 50.47 17.11
CA ILE A 164 3.31 50.49 17.72
C ILE A 164 3.32 49.70 19.02
N PHE A 165 3.96 48.53 19.03
CA PHE A 165 4.09 47.68 20.21
C PHE A 165 5.35 47.95 21.04
N GLU A 166 6.18 48.93 20.66
CA GLU A 166 7.41 49.31 21.37
C GLU A 166 8.35 48.14 21.69
N GLY A 167 8.41 47.14 20.81
CA GLY A 167 9.22 45.94 20.97
C GLY A 167 8.65 44.90 21.95
N ARG A 168 7.47 45.14 22.54
CA ARG A 168 6.91 44.26 23.57
C ARG A 168 6.16 43.07 23.01
N ALA A 169 5.59 43.19 21.82
CA ALA A 169 4.77 42.12 21.24
C ALA A 169 4.75 42.14 19.70
N TRP A 170 4.44 40.99 19.10
CA TRP A 170 4.25 40.85 17.65
C TRP A 170 2.75 40.81 17.32
N PRO A 171 2.32 41.34 16.16
CA PRO A 171 0.94 41.18 15.73
C PRO A 171 0.62 39.70 15.50
N THR A 172 -0.49 39.22 16.07
CA THR A 172 -0.87 37.81 16.03
C THR A 172 -1.32 37.40 14.62
N ARG A 173 -2.09 38.27 13.96
CA ARG A 173 -2.61 38.08 12.61
C ARG A 173 -2.74 39.43 11.92
N ILE A 174 -2.58 39.44 10.60
CA ILE A 174 -2.90 40.58 9.75
C ILE A 174 -3.83 40.06 8.66
N GLU A 175 -5.01 40.66 8.52
CA GLU A 175 -6.01 40.25 7.53
C GLU A 175 -5.59 40.61 6.10
N GLY A 176 -6.18 39.90 5.13
CA GLY A 176 -5.92 40.15 3.71
C GLY A 176 -4.58 39.61 3.20
N ALA A 177 -3.83 38.86 4.03
CA ALA A 177 -2.61 38.20 3.59
C ALA A 177 -2.86 37.32 2.34
N THR A 178 -2.11 37.57 1.28
CA THR A 178 -2.27 36.90 -0.01
C THR A 178 -0.92 36.48 -0.58
N TRP A 179 -0.91 35.36 -1.30
CA TRP A 179 0.25 34.95 -2.07
C TRP A 179 0.11 35.41 -3.53
N LEU A 180 0.78 36.52 -3.87
CA LEU A 180 0.61 37.12 -5.20
C LEU A 180 1.08 36.24 -6.35
N GLN A 181 1.99 35.29 -6.13
CA GLN A 181 2.52 34.41 -7.19
C GLN A 181 1.75 33.09 -7.30
N ALA A 182 0.64 32.92 -6.56
CA ALA A 182 -0.07 31.65 -6.50
C ALA A 182 -0.52 31.13 -7.87
N THR A 183 -0.95 32.04 -8.76
CA THR A 183 -1.39 31.69 -10.12
C THR A 183 -0.22 31.33 -11.02
N GLU A 184 0.89 32.04 -10.94
CA GLU A 184 2.10 31.75 -11.71
C GLU A 184 2.69 30.41 -11.30
N VAL A 185 2.79 30.13 -9.99
CA VAL A 185 3.27 28.83 -9.51
C VAL A 185 2.30 27.71 -9.86
N TRP A 186 0.99 27.94 -9.84
CA TRP A 186 0.03 26.96 -10.36
C TRP A 186 0.37 26.57 -11.80
N ARG A 187 0.48 27.55 -12.69
CA ARG A 187 0.74 27.33 -14.12
C ARG A 187 2.11 26.69 -14.40
N GLU A 188 3.14 27.14 -13.70
CA GLU A 188 4.51 26.69 -13.97
C GLU A 188 4.86 25.37 -13.30
N PHE A 189 4.23 25.03 -12.17
CA PHE A 189 4.62 23.89 -11.35
C PHE A 189 3.54 22.81 -11.24
N TRP A 190 2.29 23.19 -10.96
CA TRP A 190 1.22 22.23 -10.67
C TRP A 190 0.44 21.79 -11.91
N GLU A 191 0.07 22.73 -12.77
CA GLU A 191 -0.67 22.50 -14.01
C GLU A 191 0.00 21.48 -14.95
N PRO A 192 1.34 21.46 -15.11
CA PRO A 192 2.02 20.46 -15.94
C PRO A 192 1.84 19.01 -15.45
N MET A 193 1.38 18.79 -14.21
CA MET A 193 1.11 17.45 -13.68
C MET A 193 -0.29 16.95 -14.05
N LEU A 194 -1.20 17.81 -14.52
CA LEU A 194 -2.57 17.42 -14.86
C LEU A 194 -2.64 16.39 -16.01
N PRO A 195 -1.86 16.53 -17.11
CA PRO A 195 -1.84 15.52 -18.17
C PRO A 195 -1.34 14.15 -17.69
N GLU A 196 -0.45 14.11 -16.69
CA GLU A 196 0.08 12.87 -16.12
C GLU A 196 -0.99 12.05 -15.39
N ILE A 197 -2.02 12.70 -14.83
CA ILE A 197 -3.16 12.01 -14.22
C ILE A 197 -3.88 11.17 -15.27
N ALA A 198 -4.23 11.77 -16.42
CA ALA A 198 -4.98 11.07 -17.47
C ALA A 198 -4.20 9.90 -18.07
N LEU A 199 -2.86 10.02 -18.15
CA LEU A 199 -2.00 8.93 -18.58
C LEU A 199 -1.99 7.80 -17.56
N LEU A 200 -1.83 8.14 -16.28
CA LEU A 200 -1.83 7.18 -15.17
C LEU A 200 -3.17 6.45 -15.03
N GLU A 201 -4.30 7.14 -15.17
CA GLU A 201 -5.62 6.52 -15.10
C GLU A 201 -5.78 5.45 -16.18
N LYS A 202 -5.35 5.73 -17.42
CA LYS A 202 -5.36 4.74 -18.51
C LYS A 202 -4.46 3.55 -18.19
N GLU A 203 -3.24 3.80 -17.73
CA GLU A 203 -2.30 2.75 -17.33
C GLU A 203 -2.87 1.88 -16.19
N ASP A 204 -3.57 2.50 -15.22
CA ASP A 204 -4.22 1.85 -14.09
C ASP A 204 -5.38 0.96 -14.52
N GLU A 205 -6.22 1.45 -15.45
CA GLU A 205 -7.32 0.69 -16.03
C GLU A 205 -6.81 -0.53 -16.79
N HIS A 206 -5.78 -0.36 -17.63
CA HIS A 206 -5.16 -1.47 -18.37
C HIS A 206 -4.53 -2.49 -17.42
N ALA A 207 -3.81 -2.04 -16.40
CA ALA A 207 -3.21 -2.93 -15.41
C ALA A 207 -4.28 -3.68 -14.59
N SER A 208 -5.38 -3.00 -14.24
CA SER A 208 -6.50 -3.59 -13.51
C SER A 208 -7.22 -4.66 -14.34
N LYS A 209 -7.49 -4.39 -15.62
CA LYS A 209 -8.06 -5.36 -16.56
C LYS A 209 -7.15 -6.58 -16.73
N ALA A 210 -5.86 -6.36 -17.00
CA ALA A 210 -4.89 -7.45 -17.14
C ALA A 210 -4.75 -8.30 -15.85
N ARG A 211 -4.89 -7.67 -14.67
CA ARG A 211 -4.88 -8.38 -13.39
C ARG A 211 -6.11 -9.28 -13.23
N LEU A 212 -7.30 -8.79 -13.59
CA LEU A 212 -8.54 -9.57 -13.55
C LEU A 212 -8.47 -10.77 -14.51
N GLU A 213 -8.01 -10.55 -15.74
CA GLU A 213 -7.80 -11.62 -16.73
C GLU A 213 -6.83 -12.69 -16.21
N ARG A 214 -5.72 -12.29 -15.58
CA ARG A 214 -4.77 -13.25 -14.98
C ARG A 214 -5.41 -14.07 -13.87
N ILE A 215 -6.23 -13.46 -13.02
CA ILE A 215 -6.96 -14.15 -11.95
C ILE A 215 -7.95 -15.16 -12.54
N GLU A 216 -8.68 -14.79 -13.59
CA GLU A 216 -9.61 -15.69 -14.27
C GLU A 216 -8.91 -16.87 -14.94
N ILE A 217 -7.81 -16.62 -15.67
CA ILE A 217 -7.00 -17.67 -16.29
C ILE A 217 -6.45 -18.62 -15.22
N ALA A 218 -5.96 -18.09 -14.10
CA ALA A 218 -5.47 -18.91 -12.99
C ALA A 218 -6.57 -19.81 -12.39
N LYS A 219 -7.77 -19.25 -12.16
CA LYS A 219 -8.93 -20.02 -11.68
C LYS A 219 -9.37 -21.09 -12.68
N ALA A 220 -9.38 -20.78 -13.97
CA ALA A 220 -9.74 -21.74 -15.02
C ALA A 220 -8.72 -22.88 -15.10
N ARG A 221 -7.42 -22.59 -14.99
CA ARG A 221 -6.37 -23.61 -14.91
C ARG A 221 -6.52 -24.49 -13.69
N GLN A 222 -6.79 -23.90 -12.53
CA GLN A 222 -7.00 -24.64 -11.30
C GLN A 222 -8.19 -25.60 -11.42
N ARG A 223 -9.34 -25.14 -11.94
CA ARG A 223 -10.51 -26.00 -12.17
C ARG A 223 -10.22 -27.17 -13.10
N ARG A 224 -9.51 -26.93 -14.21
CA ARG A 224 -9.11 -28.02 -15.13
C ARG A 224 -8.20 -29.04 -14.47
N ALA A 225 -7.24 -28.59 -13.66
CA ALA A 225 -6.36 -29.49 -12.92
C ALA A 225 -7.12 -30.31 -11.87
N GLU A 226 -8.08 -29.69 -11.17
CA GLU A 226 -8.96 -30.38 -10.22
C GLU A 226 -9.85 -31.42 -10.92
N GLU A 227 -10.43 -31.08 -12.08
CA GLU A 227 -11.23 -31.99 -12.91
C GLU A 227 -10.40 -33.17 -13.44
N GLU A 228 -9.19 -32.90 -13.94
CA GLU A 228 -8.27 -33.94 -14.43
C GLU A 228 -7.84 -34.88 -13.30
N GLN A 229 -7.51 -34.33 -12.13
CA GLN A 229 -7.15 -35.14 -10.97
C GLN A 229 -8.34 -35.96 -10.44
N ALA A 230 -9.54 -35.39 -10.44
CA ALA A 230 -10.76 -36.11 -10.10
C ALA A 230 -11.04 -37.25 -11.09
N ALA A 231 -10.84 -37.01 -12.40
CA ALA A 231 -10.99 -38.01 -13.43
C ALA A 231 -9.97 -39.16 -13.29
N LEU A 232 -8.71 -38.85 -12.99
CA LEU A 232 -7.67 -39.85 -12.72
C LEU A 232 -7.99 -40.72 -11.50
N VAL A 233 -8.46 -40.11 -10.40
CA VAL A 233 -8.86 -40.85 -9.20
C VAL A 233 -10.10 -41.72 -9.48
N ALA A 234 -11.09 -41.20 -10.20
CA ALA A 234 -12.27 -41.96 -10.59
C ALA A 234 -11.91 -43.14 -11.49
N ALA A 235 -11.03 -42.94 -12.48
CA ALA A 235 -10.56 -44.00 -13.36
C ALA A 235 -9.76 -45.08 -12.61
N ALA A 236 -8.89 -44.68 -11.68
CA ALA A 236 -8.14 -45.61 -10.83
C ALA A 236 -9.07 -46.46 -9.96
N ARG A 237 -10.07 -45.83 -9.31
CA ARG A 237 -11.09 -46.54 -8.52
C ARG A 237 -11.90 -47.51 -9.37
N ALA A 238 -12.32 -47.09 -10.56
CA ALA A 238 -13.08 -47.95 -11.48
C ALA A 238 -12.24 -49.15 -11.96
N ALA A 239 -10.95 -48.94 -12.25
CA ALA A 239 -10.03 -50.01 -12.63
C ALA A 239 -9.81 -51.01 -11.48
N GLN A 240 -9.67 -50.52 -10.24
CA GLN A 240 -9.54 -51.37 -9.06
C GLN A 240 -10.80 -52.22 -8.86
N LEU A 241 -11.99 -51.60 -8.89
CA LEU A 241 -13.26 -52.34 -8.77
C LEU A 241 -13.43 -53.41 -9.86
N ARG A 242 -12.95 -53.17 -11.09
CA ARG A 242 -12.98 -54.18 -12.16
C ARG A 242 -12.02 -55.33 -11.88
N ARG A 243 -10.82 -55.06 -11.36
CA ARG A 243 -9.85 -56.09 -10.96
C ARG A 243 -10.41 -56.94 -9.81
N ASP A 244 -10.96 -56.30 -8.79
CA ASP A 244 -11.53 -56.98 -7.63
C ASP A 244 -12.72 -57.88 -8.05
N LYS A 245 -13.61 -57.37 -8.91
CA LYS A 245 -14.71 -58.19 -9.47
C LYS A 245 -14.21 -59.36 -10.33
N ALA A 246 -13.18 -59.14 -11.15
CA ALA A 246 -12.60 -60.21 -11.96
C ALA A 246 -11.91 -61.27 -11.10
N HIS A 247 -11.19 -60.85 -10.05
CA HIS A 247 -10.55 -61.72 -9.06
C HIS A 247 -11.59 -62.55 -8.32
N GLN A 248 -12.65 -61.92 -7.82
CA GLN A 248 -13.75 -62.62 -7.16
C GLN A 248 -14.41 -63.64 -8.09
N LYS A 249 -14.73 -63.24 -9.33
CA LYS A 249 -15.32 -64.15 -10.32
C LYS A 249 -14.40 -65.34 -10.62
N HIS A 250 -13.08 -65.13 -10.68
CA HIS A 250 -12.12 -66.22 -10.84
C HIS A 250 -12.15 -67.16 -9.65
N LEU A 251 -12.09 -66.62 -8.42
CA LEU A 251 -12.17 -67.41 -7.20
C LEU A 251 -13.47 -68.22 -7.10
N ASP A 252 -14.61 -67.68 -7.53
CA ASP A 252 -15.90 -68.38 -7.47
C ASP A 252 -16.00 -69.56 -8.46
N GLN A 253 -15.12 -69.63 -9.45
CA GLN A 253 -15.03 -70.75 -10.39
C GLN A 253 -14.09 -71.87 -9.92
N LEU A 254 -13.35 -71.64 -8.83
CA LEU A 254 -12.39 -72.60 -8.31
C LEU A 254 -13.07 -73.67 -7.46
N GLU A 255 -12.46 -74.86 -7.45
CA GLU A 255 -12.79 -75.92 -6.51
C GLU A 255 -12.72 -75.36 -5.08
N THR A 256 -13.85 -75.42 -4.36
CA THR A 256 -14.02 -74.76 -3.06
C THR A 256 -14.35 -75.80 -2.00
N ILE A 257 -13.58 -75.79 -0.91
CA ILE A 257 -13.77 -76.66 0.26
C ILE A 257 -13.94 -75.79 1.51
N HIS A 258 -14.95 -76.10 2.31
CA HIS A 258 -15.14 -75.49 3.62
C HIS A 258 -14.47 -76.37 4.67
N VAL A 259 -13.58 -75.79 5.46
CA VAL A 259 -12.78 -76.53 6.43
C VAL A 259 -12.94 -75.93 7.82
N ASP A 260 -13.03 -76.80 8.82
CA ASP A 260 -13.11 -76.37 10.21
C ASP A 260 -11.77 -75.82 10.69
N GLN A 261 -10.67 -76.37 10.18
CA GLN A 261 -9.31 -75.96 10.51
C GLN A 261 -8.39 -76.12 9.30
N VAL A 262 -7.55 -75.10 9.08
CA VAL A 262 -6.46 -75.13 8.11
C VAL A 262 -5.15 -74.78 8.81
N GLU A 263 -4.12 -75.57 8.55
CA GLU A 263 -2.75 -75.32 8.94
C GLU A 263 -1.93 -74.99 7.69
N TRP A 264 -1.03 -74.02 7.79
CA TRP A 264 -0.08 -73.74 6.73
C TRP A 264 1.30 -73.41 7.27
N ASP A 265 2.30 -73.69 6.45
CA ASP A 265 3.66 -73.34 6.76
C ASP A 265 4.04 -71.97 6.20
N ALA A 266 4.74 -71.17 6.99
CA ALA A 266 5.37 -69.92 6.55
C ALA A 266 6.80 -69.80 7.07
N TRP A 267 7.66 -69.18 6.27
CA TRP A 267 9.01 -68.82 6.68
C TRP A 267 8.97 -67.44 7.34
N VAL A 268 9.34 -67.38 8.62
CA VAL A 268 9.29 -66.17 9.43
C VAL A 268 10.71 -65.74 9.79
N GLY A 269 10.95 -64.43 9.83
CA GLY A 269 12.24 -63.84 10.19
C GLY A 269 13.10 -63.35 9.01
N PRO A 270 14.25 -62.72 9.30
CA PRO A 270 15.14 -62.15 8.30
C PRO A 270 15.74 -63.25 7.42
N ARG A 271 15.89 -62.98 6.11
CA ARG A 271 16.21 -63.96 5.05
C ARG A 271 17.39 -64.91 5.33
N ARG A 272 18.33 -64.53 6.21
CA ARG A 272 19.51 -65.33 6.61
C ARG A 272 19.29 -66.22 7.85
N LYS A 273 18.17 -66.09 8.55
CA LYS A 273 17.78 -66.86 9.76
C LYS A 273 16.28 -67.16 9.76
N GLN A 274 15.73 -67.57 8.62
CA GLN A 274 14.30 -67.91 8.57
C GLN A 274 14.04 -69.22 9.28
N THR A 275 13.06 -69.21 10.17
CA THR A 275 12.48 -70.40 10.79
C THR A 275 11.16 -70.71 10.11
N LYS A 276 10.89 -72.01 9.92
CA LYS A 276 9.61 -72.47 9.40
C LYS A 276 8.65 -72.57 10.58
N GLU A 277 7.62 -71.74 10.55
CA GLU A 277 6.56 -71.72 11.55
C GLU A 277 5.25 -72.18 10.91
N THR A 278 4.51 -72.99 11.64
CA THR A 278 3.19 -73.47 11.23
C THR A 278 2.14 -72.59 11.91
N PHE A 279 1.22 -72.08 11.11
CA PHE A 279 0.12 -71.24 11.53
C PHE A 279 -1.19 -71.97 11.30
N GLU A 280 -2.19 -71.68 12.11
CA GLU A 280 -3.50 -72.29 12.01
C GLU A 280 -4.60 -71.23 12.01
N ALA A 281 -5.71 -71.55 11.34
CA ALA A 281 -6.93 -70.78 11.40
C ALA A 281 -8.15 -71.71 11.32
N GLN A 282 -9.24 -71.27 11.93
CA GLN A 282 -10.49 -72.02 11.98
C GLN A 282 -11.55 -71.42 11.05
N ASN A 283 -12.53 -72.23 10.65
CA ASN A 283 -13.69 -71.83 9.85
C ASN A 283 -13.32 -71.06 8.57
N CYS A 284 -12.42 -71.65 7.78
CA CYS A 284 -11.90 -71.04 6.56
C CYS A 284 -12.51 -71.68 5.32
N THR A 285 -12.53 -70.93 4.22
CA THR A 285 -12.86 -71.46 2.89
C THR A 285 -11.58 -71.56 2.08
N ILE A 286 -11.25 -72.76 1.59
CA ILE A 286 -10.08 -72.98 0.74
C ILE A 286 -10.53 -73.11 -0.72
N LYS A 287 -9.92 -72.33 -1.61
CA LYS A 287 -10.15 -72.37 -3.06
C LYS A 287 -8.89 -72.81 -3.80
N PHE A 288 -8.98 -73.76 -4.73
CA PHE A 288 -7.81 -74.30 -5.44
C PHE A 288 -7.71 -73.85 -6.89
N SER A 289 -6.54 -73.34 -7.29
CA SER A 289 -6.18 -73.03 -8.68
C SER A 289 -4.84 -73.70 -9.02
N GLY A 290 -4.91 -74.92 -9.58
CA GLY A 290 -3.73 -75.74 -9.84
C GLY A 290 -2.95 -76.07 -8.55
N ASP A 291 -1.66 -75.70 -8.51
CA ASP A 291 -0.78 -75.88 -7.33
C ASP A 291 -0.94 -74.76 -6.29
N ARG A 292 -1.84 -73.79 -6.48
CA ARG A 292 -2.13 -72.72 -5.52
C ARG A 292 -3.42 -72.98 -4.76
N ALA A 293 -3.38 -72.68 -3.46
CA ALA A 293 -4.53 -72.67 -2.57
C ALA A 293 -4.71 -71.26 -2.01
N TYR A 294 -5.92 -70.73 -2.15
CA TYR A 294 -6.36 -69.47 -1.56
C TYR A 294 -7.14 -69.80 -0.29
N ILE A 295 -6.60 -69.42 0.87
CA ILE A 295 -7.29 -69.54 2.16
C ILE A 295 -8.03 -68.22 2.38
N VAL A 296 -9.36 -68.27 2.39
CA VAL A 296 -10.23 -67.13 2.65
C VAL A 296 -10.71 -67.21 4.10
N PHE A 297 -10.34 -66.22 4.90
CA PHE A 297 -10.73 -66.12 6.31
C PHE A 297 -12.11 -65.48 6.46
N SER A 298 -12.69 -65.57 7.67
CA SER A 298 -14.03 -65.03 7.96
C SER A 298 -14.13 -63.50 7.84
N ASP A 299 -13.02 -62.78 7.93
CA ASP A 299 -12.94 -61.33 7.75
C ASP A 299 -12.79 -60.93 6.26
N GLY A 300 -12.78 -61.91 5.35
CA GLY A 300 -12.63 -61.71 3.91
C GLY A 300 -11.19 -61.53 3.46
N THR A 301 -10.19 -61.63 4.35
CA THR A 301 -8.79 -61.59 3.95
C THR A 301 -8.38 -62.90 3.27
N GLU A 302 -7.42 -62.81 2.35
CA GLU A 302 -6.96 -63.95 1.54
C GLU A 302 -5.47 -64.21 1.77
N LEU A 303 -5.13 -65.48 2.03
CA LEU A 303 -3.76 -65.96 2.09
C LEU A 303 -3.50 -66.97 0.98
N ILE A 304 -2.49 -66.71 0.15
CA ILE A 304 -2.12 -67.58 -0.97
C ILE A 304 -0.94 -68.47 -0.56
N LYS A 305 -1.13 -69.78 -0.67
CA LYS A 305 -0.10 -70.80 -0.42
C LYS A 305 -0.04 -71.83 -1.54
N ALA A 306 1.05 -72.59 -1.60
CA ALA A 306 1.09 -73.77 -2.46
C ALA A 306 0.25 -74.89 -1.84
N ARG A 307 -0.45 -75.69 -2.66
CA ARG A 307 -1.34 -76.77 -2.22
C ARG A 307 -0.61 -77.77 -1.32
N ARG A 308 0.67 -78.04 -1.59
CA ARG A 308 1.54 -78.90 -0.77
C ARG A 308 1.93 -78.36 0.60
N ASN A 309 1.75 -77.05 0.84
CA ASN A 309 2.16 -76.37 2.07
C ASN A 309 0.98 -76.11 3.02
N ILE A 310 -0.20 -76.65 2.70
CA ILE A 310 -1.40 -76.53 3.52
C ILE A 310 -1.87 -77.92 3.93
N ARG A 311 -2.40 -78.02 5.14
CA ARG A 311 -3.05 -79.22 5.68
C ARG A 311 -4.40 -78.77 6.23
N PHE A 312 -5.45 -79.54 6.01
CA PHE A 312 -6.78 -79.15 6.47
C PHE A 312 -7.59 -80.38 6.86
N SER A 313 -8.50 -80.19 7.81
CA SER A 313 -9.50 -81.17 8.18
C SER A 313 -10.85 -80.75 7.62
N GLU A 314 -11.41 -81.57 6.74
CA GLU A 314 -12.76 -81.36 6.23
C GLU A 314 -13.78 -81.58 7.35
N ARG A 315 -14.77 -80.69 7.40
CA ARG A 315 -15.96 -80.91 8.22
C ARG A 315 -16.69 -82.13 7.66
N ARG A 316 -16.63 -83.26 8.36
CA ARG A 316 -17.48 -84.41 8.04
C ARG A 316 -18.93 -83.98 8.29
N THR A 317 -19.66 -83.66 7.22
CA THR A 317 -21.12 -83.69 7.20
C THR A 317 -21.63 -85.10 7.38
#